data_AF-A0A7H4MX46-F1
#
_entry.id   AF-A0A7H4MX46-F1
#
_cell.length_a   1.000
_cell.length_b   1.000
_cell.length_c   1.000
_cell.angle_alpha   90.00
_cell.angle_beta   90.00
_cell.angle_gamma   90.00
#
_symmetry.space_group_name_H-M   'P 1'
#
loop_
_entity.id
_entity.type
_entity.pdbx_description
1 polymer ?
#
loop_
_entity_poly.entity_id
_entity_poly.type
_entity_poly.pdbx_seq_one_letter_code
_entity_poly.pdbx_strand_id
1 'polypeptide(L)'
;MVKAAYSSGKPAIGVGAGNTPVVIDETADIKRAVASVLMSKTFDNGVICASEQSVVVVDSVYDAVRERFSSHGGYLLQGQELKAVQNIILKNGALNAAIVGQPAYKIAELAGFTVPVSTKIPDW
;
A
#
# COMPACT_ATOMS: atom_id res chain seq x y z
N MET A 1 -3.37 -21.15 7.82
CA MET A 1 -4.48 -21.24 8.81
C MET A 1 -5.79 -21.67 8.16
N VAL A 2 -6.28 -20.96 7.14
CA VAL A 2 -7.58 -21.28 6.49
C VAL A 2 -7.62 -22.70 5.89
N LYS A 3 -6.58 -23.10 5.15
CA LYS A 3 -6.48 -24.48 4.62
C LYS A 3 -6.61 -25.54 5.73
N ALA A 4 -5.99 -25.32 6.89
CA ALA A 4 -6.07 -26.24 8.01
C ALA A 4 -7.49 -26.30 8.62
N ALA A 5 -8.17 -25.15 8.72
CA ALA A 5 -9.56 -25.11 9.19
C ALA A 5 -10.50 -25.92 8.29
N TYR A 6 -10.37 -25.80 6.96
CA TYR A 6 -11.14 -26.60 6.00
C TYR A 6 -10.73 -28.07 5.91
N SER A 7 -9.57 -28.45 6.46
CA SER A 7 -9.12 -29.85 6.57
C SER A 7 -9.39 -30.48 7.95
N SER A 8 -10.13 -29.81 8.83
CA SER A 8 -10.34 -30.22 10.22
C SER A 8 -11.44 -31.26 10.44
N GLY A 9 -12.25 -31.57 9.42
CA GLY A 9 -13.45 -32.39 9.56
C GLY A 9 -14.63 -31.69 10.28
N LYS A 10 -14.55 -30.36 10.47
CA LYS A 10 -15.61 -29.53 11.05
C LYS A 10 -16.10 -28.48 10.03
N PRO A 11 -17.36 -28.03 10.10
CA PRO A 11 -17.81 -26.86 9.35
C PRO A 11 -16.94 -25.63 9.68
N ALA A 12 -16.53 -24.89 8.65
CA ALA A 12 -15.66 -23.73 8.79
C ALA A 12 -16.07 -22.59 7.85
N ILE A 13 -15.90 -21.35 8.32
CA ILE A 13 -16.01 -20.11 7.53
C ILE A 13 -14.64 -19.46 7.52
N GLY A 14 -13.94 -19.52 6.39
CA GLY A 14 -12.61 -18.95 6.22
C GLY A 14 -12.64 -17.59 5.51
N VAL A 15 -11.46 -16.94 5.48
CA VAL A 15 -11.21 -15.68 4.77
C VAL A 15 -10.05 -15.86 3.78
N GLY A 16 -9.84 -14.87 2.89
CA GLY A 16 -8.72 -14.83 1.96
C GLY A 16 -7.75 -13.69 2.28
N ALA A 17 -6.58 -13.70 1.63
CA ALA A 17 -5.71 -12.53 1.61
C ALA A 17 -6.30 -11.48 0.63
N GLY A 18 -6.21 -10.21 1.00
CA GLY A 18 -6.59 -9.09 0.13
C GLY A 18 -5.39 -8.58 -0.67
N ASN A 19 -5.66 -8.15 -1.90
CA ASN A 19 -4.73 -7.42 -2.75
C ASN A 19 -5.50 -6.34 -3.53
N THR A 20 -6.15 -5.43 -2.80
CA THR A 20 -7.22 -4.57 -3.32
C THR A 20 -6.69 -3.50 -4.29
N PRO A 21 -7.10 -3.52 -5.58
CA PRO A 21 -6.85 -2.40 -6.48
C PRO A 21 -7.91 -1.31 -6.32
N VAL A 22 -7.52 -0.06 -6.53
CA VAL A 22 -8.45 1.07 -6.73
C VAL A 22 -8.30 1.59 -8.14
N VAL A 23 -9.42 1.69 -8.87
CA VAL A 23 -9.44 2.29 -10.20
C VAL A 23 -9.98 3.71 -10.08
N ILE A 24 -9.24 4.69 -10.60
CA ILE A 24 -9.66 6.10 -10.68
C ILE A 24 -9.81 6.45 -12.16
N ASP A 25 -11.05 6.64 -12.58
CA ASP A 25 -11.39 7.06 -13.95
C ASP A 25 -11.50 8.59 -14.07
N GLU A 26 -11.71 9.05 -15.31
CA GLU A 26 -11.82 10.45 -15.67
C GLU A 26 -13.04 11.18 -15.08
N THR A 27 -14.01 10.44 -14.53
CA THR A 27 -15.23 10.98 -13.92
C THR A 27 -15.12 11.11 -12.41
N ALA A 28 -14.07 10.55 -11.81
CA ALA A 28 -13.88 10.53 -10.37
C ALA A 28 -13.66 11.94 -9.79
N ASP A 29 -14.21 12.19 -8.60
CA ASP A 29 -13.76 13.28 -7.74
C ASP A 29 -12.36 12.95 -7.21
N ILE A 30 -11.33 13.47 -7.90
CA ILE A 30 -9.91 13.22 -7.58
C ILE A 30 -9.58 13.62 -6.14
N LYS A 31 -10.14 14.72 -5.63
CA LYS A 31 -9.84 15.19 -4.26
C LYS A 31 -10.34 14.17 -3.24
N ARG A 32 -11.57 13.69 -3.44
CA ARG A 32 -12.18 12.68 -2.57
C ARG A 32 -11.50 11.32 -2.72
N ALA A 33 -11.24 10.87 -3.94
CA ALA A 33 -10.63 9.58 -4.23
C ALA A 33 -9.26 9.46 -3.53
N VAL A 34 -8.36 10.42 -3.74
CA VAL A 34 -7.02 10.40 -3.13
C VAL A 34 -7.10 10.52 -1.60
N ALA A 35 -8.01 11.35 -1.06
CA ALA A 35 -8.21 11.44 0.38
C ALA A 35 -8.70 10.11 0.98
N SER A 36 -9.61 9.42 0.32
CA SER A 36 -10.10 8.10 0.75
C SER A 36 -9.00 7.04 0.72
N VAL A 37 -8.20 6.97 -0.36
CA VAL A 37 -7.06 6.04 -0.45
C VAL A 37 -6.05 6.30 0.66
N LEU A 38 -5.63 7.57 0.85
CA LEU A 38 -4.68 7.91 1.89
C LEU A 38 -5.22 7.57 3.28
N MET A 39 -6.47 7.91 3.57
CA MET A 39 -7.08 7.62 4.87
C MET A 39 -7.17 6.11 5.12
N SER A 40 -7.63 5.34 4.15
CA SER A 40 -7.81 3.88 4.24
C SER A 40 -6.46 3.17 4.37
N LYS A 41 -5.52 3.46 3.47
CA LYS A 41 -4.20 2.81 3.46
C LYS A 41 -3.35 3.11 4.68
N THR A 42 -3.44 4.33 5.21
CA THR A 42 -2.62 4.75 6.36
C THR A 42 -3.27 4.39 7.71
N PHE A 43 -4.54 3.98 7.70
CA PHE A 43 -5.20 3.51 8.91
C PHE A 43 -4.47 2.28 9.45
N ASP A 44 -4.03 2.38 10.71
CA ASP A 44 -3.26 1.34 11.41
C ASP A 44 -2.07 0.82 10.56
N ASN A 45 -1.41 1.72 9.84
CA ASN A 45 -0.29 1.42 8.93
C ASN A 45 -0.56 0.28 7.93
N GLY A 46 -1.81 0.18 7.44
CA GLY A 46 -2.18 -0.72 6.35
C GLY A 46 -2.27 -2.20 6.73
N VAL A 47 -2.43 -2.54 8.02
CA VAL A 47 -2.58 -3.94 8.45
C VAL A 47 -3.92 -4.57 8.05
N ILE A 48 -4.93 -3.74 7.76
CA ILE A 48 -6.26 -4.21 7.36
C ILE A 48 -6.20 -4.76 5.93
N CYS A 49 -6.61 -6.02 5.75
CA CYS A 49 -6.52 -6.74 4.47
C CYS A 49 -7.30 -6.08 3.32
N ALA A 50 -8.33 -5.29 3.63
CA ALA A 50 -9.11 -4.57 2.63
C ALA A 50 -8.41 -3.30 2.11
N SER A 51 -7.35 -2.83 2.79
CA SER A 51 -6.62 -1.63 2.40
C SER A 51 -5.98 -1.77 1.01
N GLU A 52 -5.84 -0.63 0.36
CA GLU A 52 -5.41 -0.52 -1.02
C GLU A 52 -3.97 -1.03 -1.20
N GLN A 53 -3.72 -1.76 -2.28
CA GLN A 53 -2.36 -2.24 -2.63
C GLN A 53 -1.87 -1.65 -3.95
N SER A 54 -2.78 -1.16 -4.80
CA SER A 54 -2.43 -0.47 -6.04
C SER A 54 -3.51 0.55 -6.39
N VAL A 55 -3.09 1.61 -7.08
CA VAL A 55 -3.98 2.58 -7.69
C VAL A 55 -3.75 2.53 -9.20
N VAL A 56 -4.81 2.27 -9.94
CA VAL A 56 -4.83 2.24 -11.41
C VAL A 56 -5.58 3.48 -11.87
N VAL A 57 -4.92 4.32 -12.67
CA VAL A 57 -5.44 5.63 -13.04
C VAL A 57 -5.57 5.73 -14.56
N VAL A 58 -6.71 6.23 -15.02
CA VAL A 58 -6.90 6.56 -16.44
C VAL A 58 -5.95 7.68 -16.85
N ASP A 59 -5.30 7.52 -18.00
CA ASP A 59 -4.24 8.41 -18.49
C ASP A 59 -4.61 9.91 -18.43
N SER A 60 -5.84 10.24 -18.84
CA SER A 60 -6.32 11.63 -18.88
C SER A 60 -6.39 12.35 -17.53
N VAL A 61 -6.34 11.61 -16.42
CA VAL A 61 -6.35 12.17 -15.05
C VAL A 61 -5.11 11.80 -14.23
N TYR A 62 -4.14 11.11 -14.82
CA TYR A 62 -2.94 10.63 -14.12
C TYR A 62 -2.17 11.74 -13.40
N ASP A 63 -1.84 12.82 -14.11
CA ASP A 63 -1.03 13.89 -13.53
C ASP A 63 -1.73 14.58 -12.35
N ALA A 64 -3.04 14.80 -12.45
CA ALA A 64 -3.85 15.39 -11.38
C ALA A 64 -3.93 14.48 -10.14
N VAL A 65 -4.05 13.16 -10.35
CA VAL A 65 -4.02 12.19 -9.25
C VAL A 65 -2.63 12.14 -8.60
N ARG A 66 -1.56 12.08 -9.41
CA ARG A 66 -0.17 12.04 -8.93
C ARG A 66 0.19 13.29 -8.12
N GLU A 67 -0.16 14.47 -8.62
CA GLU A 67 0.05 15.74 -7.92
C GLU A 67 -0.71 15.75 -6.58
N ARG A 68 -1.94 15.23 -6.57
CA ARG A 68 -2.76 15.19 -5.36
C ARG A 68 -2.16 14.26 -4.30
N PHE A 69 -1.64 13.09 -4.68
CA PHE A 69 -0.91 12.21 -3.76
C PHE A 69 0.32 12.90 -3.19
N SER A 70 1.17 13.46 -4.06
CA SER A 70 2.42 14.12 -3.66
C SER A 70 2.18 15.27 -2.68
N SER A 71 1.18 16.11 -2.94
CA SER A 71 0.83 17.25 -2.07
C SER A 71 0.18 16.85 -0.74
N HIS A 72 -0.27 15.61 -0.57
CA HIS A 72 -1.03 15.15 0.62
C HIS A 72 -0.32 14.03 1.41
N GLY A 73 0.98 13.88 1.21
CA GLY A 73 1.85 12.99 1.98
C GLY A 73 2.22 11.68 1.28
N GLY A 74 1.90 11.53 0.00
CA GLY A 74 2.50 10.51 -0.86
C GLY A 74 3.94 10.87 -1.23
N TYR A 75 4.83 9.89 -1.16
CA TYR A 75 6.23 10.06 -1.55
C TYR A 75 6.54 9.12 -2.71
N LEU A 76 6.70 9.67 -3.93
CA LEU A 76 6.94 8.88 -5.12
C LEU A 76 8.39 8.37 -5.15
N LEU A 77 8.55 7.07 -4.99
CA LEU A 77 9.86 6.42 -5.04
C LEU A 77 10.35 6.33 -6.48
N GLN A 78 11.64 6.64 -6.69
CA GLN A 78 12.27 6.53 -8.00
C GLN A 78 13.67 5.92 -7.90
N GLY A 79 14.17 5.40 -9.02
CA GLY A 79 15.57 4.99 -9.17
C GLY A 79 16.05 4.01 -8.08
N GLN A 80 17.01 4.45 -7.27
CA GLN A 80 17.63 3.62 -6.22
C GLN A 80 16.71 3.40 -5.02
N GLU A 81 15.89 4.38 -4.64
CA GLU A 81 14.97 4.27 -3.51
C GLU A 81 13.90 3.22 -3.77
N LEU A 82 13.32 3.24 -4.98
CA LEU A 82 12.35 2.23 -5.42
C LEU A 82 12.94 0.81 -5.33
N LYS A 83 14.16 0.63 -5.87
CA LYS A 83 14.86 -0.66 -5.82
C LYS A 83 15.17 -1.09 -4.38
N ALA A 84 15.57 -0.15 -3.52
CA ALA A 84 15.87 -0.43 -2.12
C ALA A 84 14.62 -0.93 -1.37
N VAL A 85 13.47 -0.29 -1.57
CA VAL A 85 12.20 -0.75 -0.99
C VAL A 85 11.77 -2.11 -1.57
N GLN A 86 11.85 -2.31 -2.89
CA GLN A 86 11.53 -3.59 -3.53
C GLN A 86 12.31 -4.77 -2.92
N ASN A 87 13.60 -4.56 -2.62
CA ASN A 87 14.47 -5.59 -2.05
C ASN A 87 14.11 -6.00 -0.62
N ILE A 88 13.36 -5.18 0.13
CA ILE A 88 12.97 -5.49 1.51
C ILE A 88 11.52 -5.99 1.63
N ILE A 89 10.70 -5.89 0.57
CA ILE A 89 9.30 -6.34 0.60
C ILE A 89 9.20 -7.86 0.76
N LEU A 90 10.00 -8.62 0.00
CA LEU A 90 9.99 -10.08 0.04
C LEU A 90 11.26 -10.63 0.68
N LYS A 91 11.10 -11.55 1.63
CA LYS A 91 12.19 -12.33 2.22
C LYS A 91 11.88 -13.80 2.04
N ASN A 92 12.78 -14.54 1.37
CA ASN A 92 12.62 -15.97 1.07
C ASN A 92 11.30 -16.30 0.33
N GLY A 93 10.86 -15.43 -0.59
CA GLY A 93 9.64 -15.64 -1.38
C GLY A 93 8.32 -15.35 -0.65
N ALA A 94 8.38 -14.86 0.60
CA ALA A 94 7.21 -14.43 1.37
C ALA A 94 7.33 -12.96 1.79
N LEU A 95 6.21 -12.34 2.15
CA LEU A 95 6.18 -10.97 2.67
C LEU A 95 7.07 -10.87 3.91
N ASN A 96 7.92 -9.83 3.96
CA ASN A 96 8.78 -9.55 5.09
C ASN A 96 7.96 -9.03 6.27
N ALA A 97 7.87 -9.81 7.36
CA ALA A 97 7.12 -9.40 8.55
C ALA A 97 7.63 -8.10 9.20
N ALA A 98 8.89 -7.72 8.96
CA ALA A 98 9.47 -6.49 9.51
C ALA A 98 8.86 -5.20 8.95
N ILE A 99 8.20 -5.24 7.79
CA ILE A 99 7.54 -4.07 7.20
C ILE A 99 6.04 -3.96 7.56
N VAL A 100 5.47 -5.00 8.15
CA VAL A 100 4.03 -5.06 8.45
C VAL A 100 3.68 -4.09 9.57
N GLY A 101 2.69 -3.22 9.32
CA GLY A 101 2.21 -2.24 10.31
C GLY A 101 3.22 -1.14 10.65
N GLN A 102 4.26 -0.96 9.84
CA GLN A 102 5.27 0.08 10.05
C GLN A 102 4.89 1.39 9.33
N PRO A 103 5.21 2.55 9.92
CA PRO A 103 5.03 3.82 9.23
C PRO A 103 6.04 3.97 8.08
N ALA A 104 5.70 4.77 7.08
CA ALA A 104 6.49 4.91 5.84
C ALA A 104 7.98 5.24 6.09
N TYR A 105 8.28 6.14 7.04
CA TYR A 105 9.66 6.52 7.34
C TYR A 105 10.48 5.37 7.94
N LYS A 106 9.85 4.44 8.70
CA LYS A 106 10.53 3.24 9.21
C LYS A 106 10.82 2.23 8.11
N ILE A 107 9.93 2.11 7.13
CA ILE A 107 10.17 1.28 5.95
C ILE A 107 11.35 1.83 5.14
N ALA A 108 11.42 3.16 4.96
CA ALA A 108 12.56 3.81 4.30
C ALA A 108 13.88 3.58 5.07
N GLU A 109 13.87 3.73 6.39
CA GLU A 109 15.04 3.44 7.24
C GLU A 109 15.52 1.98 7.08
N LEU A 110 14.58 1.02 7.07
CA LEU A 110 14.88 -0.39 6.81
C LEU A 110 15.46 -0.64 5.42
N ALA A 111 15.04 0.16 4.42
CA ALA A 111 15.57 0.14 3.07
C ALA A 111 16.90 0.90 2.92
N GLY A 112 17.40 1.56 3.97
CA GLY A 112 18.70 2.22 4.00
C GLY A 112 18.70 3.69 3.55
N PHE A 113 17.54 4.36 3.54
CA PHE A 113 17.44 5.80 3.26
C PHE A 113 16.43 6.47 4.20
N THR A 114 16.23 7.78 4.04
CA THR A 114 15.29 8.55 4.88
C THR A 114 14.30 9.33 4.03
N VAL A 115 13.08 9.45 4.55
CA VAL A 115 12.02 10.32 4.02
C VAL A 115 11.50 11.20 5.17
N PRO A 116 10.80 12.31 4.89
CA PRO A 116 10.17 13.10 5.94
C PRO A 116 9.28 12.24 6.85
N VAL A 117 9.32 12.47 8.16
CA VAL A 117 8.50 11.71 9.14
C VAL A 117 6.99 11.89 8.89
N SER A 118 6.60 12.99 8.25
CA SER A 118 5.23 13.26 7.81
C SER A 118 4.77 12.46 6.58
N THR A 119 5.66 11.69 5.96
CA THR A 119 5.32 10.81 4.82
C THR A 119 4.28 9.79 5.26
N LYS A 120 3.14 9.78 4.58
CA LYS A 120 2.00 8.92 4.89
C LYS A 120 2.12 7.57 4.21
N ILE A 121 2.40 7.58 2.91
CA ILE A 121 2.61 6.38 2.11
C ILE A 121 3.86 6.56 1.23
N PRO A 122 4.71 5.53 1.10
CA PRO A 122 5.55 5.44 -0.08
C PRO A 122 4.64 5.14 -1.27
N ASP A 123 4.67 5.99 -2.29
CA ASP A 123 3.95 5.80 -3.55
C ASP A 123 4.91 5.04 -4.49
N TRP A 124 4.47 3.89 -5.00
CA TRP A 124 5.27 2.90 -5.73
C TRP A 124 4.91 2.78 -7.20
#